data_AF-A0A172YGY8-F1
#
_entry.id   AF-A0A172YGY8-F1
#
_cell.length_a   1.000
_cell.length_b   1.000
_cell.length_c   1.000
_cell.angle_alpha   90.00
_cell.angle_beta   90.00
_cell.angle_gamma   90.00
#
_symmetry.space_group_name_H-M   'P 1'
#
loop_
_entity.id
_entity.type
_entity.pdbx_description
1 polymer ?
#
loop_
_entity_poly.entity_id
_entity_poly.type
_entity_poly.pdbx_seq_one_letter_code
_entity_poly.pdbx_strand_id
1 'polypeptide(L)'
;MGSGKMNEAVTEAQSSFDGKRYVAVIFALAMGGFVIGLSEFSIMGLMPNVASDFGVTEQSVGNLISAYALGVVVGAPAFAILGGRLRRKTMLMALMSAYARRPPALE
;
A
#
# COMPACT_ATOMS: atom_id res chain seq x y z
N MET A 1 -2.03 2.91 -47.48
CA MET A 1 -1.14 3.57 -46.50
C MET A 1 -1.69 3.30 -45.10
N GLY A 2 -1.39 2.16 -44.45
CA GLY A 2 -2.12 1.82 -43.22
C GLY A 2 -1.80 0.52 -42.47
N SER A 3 -0.64 -0.13 -42.66
CA SER A 3 -0.28 -1.30 -41.85
C SER A 3 1.15 -1.23 -41.27
N GLY A 4 2.11 -0.61 -41.98
CA GLY A 4 3.49 -0.45 -41.49
C GLY A 4 3.60 0.45 -40.26
N LYS A 5 2.95 1.63 -40.28
CA LYS A 5 2.96 2.58 -39.16
C LYS A 5 2.34 2.03 -37.87
N MET A 6 1.39 1.10 -37.99
CA MET A 6 0.74 0.47 -36.84
C MET A 6 1.65 -0.57 -36.18
N ASN A 7 2.42 -1.31 -36.98
CA ASN A 7 3.41 -2.27 -36.49
C ASN A 7 4.64 -1.57 -35.90
N GLU A 8 5.04 -0.42 -36.45
CA GLU A 8 6.12 0.43 -35.91
C GLU A 8 5.75 1.02 -34.55
N ALA A 9 4.53 1.56 -34.39
CA ALA A 9 4.08 2.10 -33.10
C ALA A 9 3.96 1.05 -31.99
N VAL A 10 3.56 -0.18 -32.34
CA VAL A 10 3.52 -1.32 -31.39
C VAL A 10 4.94 -1.78 -31.03
N THR A 11 5.87 -1.74 -32.00
CA THR A 11 7.28 -2.09 -31.79
C THR A 11 8.02 -1.02 -30.96
N GLU A 12 7.72 0.27 -31.14
CA GLU A 12 8.28 1.38 -30.32
C GLU A 12 7.76 1.35 -28.87
N ALA A 13 6.49 1.00 -28.67
CA ALA A 13 5.92 0.85 -27.32
C ALA A 13 6.49 -0.40 -26.61
N GLN A 14 6.76 -1.49 -27.35
CA GLN A 14 7.42 -2.69 -26.82
C GLN A 14 8.94 -2.50 -26.62
N SER A 15 9.61 -1.67 -27.42
CA SER A 15 11.05 -1.45 -27.35
C SER A 15 11.48 -0.52 -26.20
N SER A 16 10.55 0.14 -25.52
CA SER A 16 10.86 1.11 -24.46
C SER A 16 11.14 0.50 -23.07
N PHE A 17 11.00 -0.81 -22.90
CA PHE A 17 11.39 -1.53 -21.69
C PHE A 17 12.68 -2.33 -21.91
N ASP A 18 13.82 -1.65 -21.84
CA ASP A 18 15.13 -2.28 -21.70
C ASP A 18 15.10 -3.31 -20.55
N GLY A 19 15.71 -4.48 -20.73
CA GLY A 19 15.65 -5.58 -19.75
C GLY A 19 16.11 -5.14 -18.35
N LYS A 20 17.07 -4.21 -18.29
CA LYS A 20 17.50 -3.56 -17.03
C LYS A 20 16.42 -2.72 -16.36
N ARG A 21 15.62 -1.98 -17.13
CA ARG A 21 14.50 -1.18 -16.59
C ARG A 21 13.41 -2.08 -16.04
N TYR A 22 13.11 -3.19 -16.71
CA TYR A 22 12.12 -4.15 -16.24
C TYR A 22 12.53 -4.77 -14.89
N VAL A 23 13.79 -5.20 -14.76
CA VAL A 23 14.34 -5.70 -13.50
C VAL A 23 14.31 -4.63 -12.40
N ALA A 24 14.66 -3.38 -12.73
CA ALA A 24 14.60 -2.28 -11.76
C ALA A 24 13.17 -2.00 -11.26
N VAL A 25 12.17 -2.04 -12.14
CA VAL A 25 10.76 -1.86 -11.77
C VAL A 25 10.27 -3.00 -10.88
N ILE A 26 10.56 -4.25 -11.23
CA ILE A 26 10.18 -5.40 -10.39
C ILE A 26 10.88 -5.34 -9.04
N PHE A 27 12.17 -4.99 -9.01
CA PHE A 27 12.91 -4.83 -7.76
C PHE A 27 12.31 -3.73 -6.89
N ALA A 28 11.95 -2.58 -7.46
CA ALA A 28 11.29 -1.49 -6.73
C ALA A 28 9.93 -1.91 -6.17
N LEU A 29 9.11 -2.64 -6.96
CA LEU A 29 7.82 -3.16 -6.52
C LEU A 29 7.97 -4.22 -5.43
N ALA A 30 8.93 -5.14 -5.58
CA ALA A 30 9.23 -6.18 -4.61
C ALA A 30 9.74 -5.57 -3.29
N MET A 31 10.64 -4.59 -3.36
CA MET A 31 11.14 -3.86 -2.20
C MET A 31 10.01 -3.11 -1.49
N GLY A 32 9.13 -2.44 -2.24
CA GLY A 32 7.96 -1.77 -1.68
C GLY A 32 7.04 -2.74 -0.94
N GLY A 33 6.68 -3.87 -1.57
CA GLY A 33 5.88 -4.91 -0.94
C GLY A 33 6.57 -5.55 0.29
N PHE A 34 7.88 -5.76 0.21
CA PHE A 34 8.69 -6.30 1.30
C PHE A 34 8.72 -5.37 2.51
N VAL A 35 8.98 -4.07 2.32
CA VAL A 35 9.03 -3.09 3.41
C VAL A 35 7.67 -2.97 4.09
N ILE A 36 6.57 -2.94 3.31
CA ILE A 36 5.21 -2.95 3.85
C ILE A 36 5.01 -4.21 4.69
N GLY A 37 5.27 -5.40 4.15
CA GLY A 37 5.13 -6.66 4.89
C GLY A 37 5.99 -6.70 6.15
N LEU A 38 7.26 -6.31 6.07
CA LEU A 38 8.18 -6.28 7.20
C LEU A 38 7.64 -5.39 8.34
N SER A 39 7.13 -4.20 8.01
CA SER A 39 6.58 -3.29 9.02
C SER A 39 5.35 -3.88 9.73
N GLU A 40 4.45 -4.53 8.99
CA GLU A 40 3.22 -5.12 9.51
C GLU A 40 3.47 -6.35 10.39
N PHE A 41 4.48 -7.16 10.07
CA PHE A 41 4.82 -8.35 10.85
C PHE A 41 5.78 -8.07 12.01
N SER A 42 6.51 -6.94 11.98
CA SER A 42 7.48 -6.59 13.04
C SER A 42 6.87 -6.53 14.43
N ILE A 43 5.61 -6.10 14.54
CA ILE A 43 4.89 -5.97 15.81
C ILE A 43 4.67 -7.32 16.52
N MET A 44 4.58 -8.42 15.77
CA MET A 44 4.37 -9.76 16.35
C MET A 44 5.56 -10.18 17.20
N GLY A 45 6.78 -9.80 16.80
CA GLY A 45 7.99 -10.05 17.59
C GLY A 45 8.11 -9.16 18.83
N LEU A 46 7.37 -8.04 18.88
CA LEU A 46 7.35 -7.11 19.99
C LEU A 46 6.14 -7.33 20.92
N MET A 47 5.29 -8.31 20.63
CA MET A 47 4.05 -8.57 21.38
C MET A 47 4.26 -8.69 22.90
N PRO A 48 5.30 -9.38 23.42
CA PRO A 48 5.53 -9.44 24.86
C PRO A 48 5.88 -8.08 25.48
N ASN A 49 6.64 -7.24 24.76
CA ASN A 49 7.00 -5.90 25.22
C ASN A 49 5.76 -5.00 25.23
N VAL A 50 4.95 -5.03 24.16
CA VAL A 50 3.68 -4.29 24.08
C VAL A 50 2.73 -4.73 25.20
N ALA A 51 2.60 -6.03 25.44
CA ALA A 51 1.79 -6.55 26.53
C ALA A 51 2.27 -6.02 27.89
N SER A 52 3.59 -6.04 28.14
CA SER A 52 4.18 -5.55 29.38
C SER A 52 4.02 -4.04 29.56
N ASP A 53 4.25 -3.25 28.52
CA ASP A 53 4.20 -1.78 28.57
C ASP A 53 2.79 -1.27 28.88
N PHE A 54 1.77 -1.94 28.32
CA PHE A 54 0.36 -1.59 28.52
C PHE A 54 -0.32 -2.36 29.67
N GLY A 55 0.41 -3.26 30.35
CA GLY A 55 -0.15 -4.07 31.45
C GLY A 55 -1.28 -5.01 31.02
N VAL A 56 -1.27 -5.44 29.76
CA VAL A 56 -2.30 -6.32 29.16
C VAL A 56 -1.73 -7.71 28.86
N THR A 57 -2.59 -8.67 28.57
CA THR A 57 -2.15 -10.01 28.16
C THR A 57 -1.69 -10.04 26.71
N GLU A 58 -0.75 -10.92 26.37
CA GLU A 58 -0.33 -11.16 24.98
C GLU A 58 -1.53 -11.51 24.07
N GLN A 59 -2.50 -12.27 24.59
CA GLN A 59 -3.71 -12.62 23.87
C GLN A 59 -4.56 -11.39 23.50
N SER A 60 -4.59 -10.35 24.35
CA SER A 60 -5.27 -9.09 24.04
C SER A 60 -4.58 -8.35 22.89
N VAL A 61 -3.24 -8.35 22.88
CA VAL A 61 -2.45 -7.79 21.76
C VAL A 61 -2.70 -8.58 20.48
N GLY A 62 -2.76 -9.92 20.55
CA GLY A 62 -3.11 -10.77 19.41
C GLY A 62 -4.51 -10.50 18.85
N ASN A 63 -5.50 -10.26 19.72
CA ASN A 63 -6.85 -9.86 19.31
C ASN A 63 -6.84 -8.50 18.58
N LEU A 64 -6.04 -7.54 19.04
CA LEU A 64 -5.87 -6.24 18.39
C LEU A 64 -5.27 -6.39 16.98
N ILE A 65 -4.22 -7.19 16.84
CA ILE A 65 -3.60 -7.49 15.53
C ILE A 65 -4.62 -8.15 14.59
N SER A 66 -5.43 -9.08 15.10
CA SER A 66 -6.47 -9.76 14.32
C SER A 66 -7.56 -8.79 13.84
N ALA A 67 -8.00 -7.86 14.70
CA ALA A 67 -8.96 -6.83 14.34
C ALA A 67 -8.40 -5.88 13.26
N TYR A 68 -7.12 -5.51 13.37
CA TYR A 68 -6.43 -4.73 12.35
C TYR A 68 -6.38 -5.48 11.00
N ALA A 69 -6.01 -6.77 11.01
CA ALA A 69 -5.96 -7.59 9.81
C ALA A 69 -7.31 -7.67 9.08
N LEU A 70 -8.42 -7.81 9.83
CA LEU A 70 -9.77 -7.72 9.27
C LEU A 70 -10.03 -6.37 8.62
N GLY A 71 -9.62 -5.29 9.28
CA GLY A 71 -9.69 -3.93 8.74
C GLY A 71 -8.93 -3.79 7.42
N VAL A 72 -7.73 -4.37 7.30
CA VAL A 72 -6.93 -4.34 6.06
C VAL A 72 -7.59 -5.17 4.96
N VAL A 73 -8.07 -6.38 5.27
CA VAL A 73 -8.71 -7.30 4.32
C VAL A 73 -9.95 -6.67 3.68
N VAL A 74 -10.72 -5.91 4.44
CA VAL A 74 -11.92 -5.22 3.92
C VAL A 74 -11.57 -3.85 3.34
N GLY A 75 -10.73 -3.10 4.04
CA GLY A 75 -10.38 -1.72 3.74
C GLY A 75 -9.58 -1.58 2.46
N ALA A 76 -8.57 -2.43 2.21
CA ALA A 76 -7.73 -2.31 1.03
C ALA A 76 -8.49 -2.55 -0.28
N PRO A 77 -9.31 -3.61 -0.44
CA PRO A 77 -10.17 -3.76 -1.62
C PRO A 77 -11.18 -2.62 -1.76
N ALA A 78 -11.82 -2.21 -0.67
CA ALA A 78 -12.77 -1.09 -0.69
C ALA A 78 -12.10 0.21 -1.19
N PHE A 79 -10.92 0.53 -0.66
CA PHE A 79 -10.13 1.68 -1.10
C PHE A 79 -9.67 1.56 -2.55
N ALA A 80 -9.25 0.37 -2.99
CA ALA A 80 -8.84 0.13 -4.38
C ALA A 80 -10.02 0.34 -5.36
N ILE A 81 -11.20 -0.17 -5.02
CA ILE A 81 -12.41 -0.04 -5.85
C ILE A 81 -12.88 1.42 -5.89
N LEU A 82 -13.00 2.07 -4.73
CA LEU A 82 -13.43 3.46 -4.65
C LEU A 82 -12.41 4.39 -5.30
N GLY A 83 -11.13 4.20 -4.98
CA GLY A 83 -10.03 5.02 -5.50
C GLY A 83 -9.80 4.86 -6.99
N GLY A 84 -9.96 3.64 -7.53
CA GLY A 84 -9.85 3.37 -8.96
C GLY A 84 -10.92 4.09 -9.81
N ARG A 85 -12.05 4.47 -9.21
CA ARG A 85 -13.12 5.24 -9.87
C ARG A 85 -12.96 6.76 -9.77
N LEU A 86 -12.12 7.23 -8.86
CA LEU A 86 -11.91 8.67 -8.64
C LEU A 86 -10.76 9.21 -9.49
N ARG A 87 -10.87 10.46 -9.93
CA ARG A 87 -9.75 11.16 -10.58
C ARG A 87 -8.60 11.28 -9.57
N ARG A 88 -7.36 11.02 -10.00
CA ARG A 88 -6.16 11.10 -9.13
C ARG A 88 -6.08 12.37 -8.28
N LYS A 89 -6.44 13.53 -8.86
CA LYS A 89 -6.48 14.82 -8.15
C LYS A 89 -7.47 14.81 -6.98
N THR A 90 -8.66 14.26 -7.17
CA THR A 90 -9.68 14.15 -6.11
C THR A 90 -9.23 13.23 -5.00
N MET A 91 -8.63 12.08 -5.35
CA MET A 91 -8.07 11.14 -4.37
C MET A 91 -6.98 11.81 -3.52
N LEU A 92 -6.06 12.54 -4.16
CA LEU A 92 -5.00 13.29 -3.48
C LEU A 92 -5.57 14.38 -2.57
N MET A 93 -6.54 15.16 -3.03
CA MET A 93 -7.18 16.19 -2.20
C MET A 93 -7.92 15.57 -1.01
N ALA A 94 -8.57 14.42 -1.19
CA ALA A 94 -9.25 13.69 -0.11
C ALA A 94 -8.25 13.17 0.93
N LEU A 95 -7.15 12.53 0.49
CA LEU A 95 -6.06 12.08 1.37
C LEU A 95 -5.41 13.24 2.12
N MET A 96 -5.11 14.34 1.43
CA MET A 96 -4.56 15.55 2.05
C MET A 96 -5.54 16.15 3.07
N SER A 97 -6.83 16.16 2.76
CA SER A 97 -7.86 16.65 3.70
C SER A 97 -7.98 15.75 4.92
N ALA A 98 -7.92 14.43 4.75
CA ALA A 98 -7.95 13.47 5.84
C ALA A 98 -6.73 13.62 6.75
N TYR A 99 -5.53 13.82 6.19
CA TYR A 99 -4.31 14.06 6.96
C TYR A 99 -4.32 15.43 7.65
N ALA A 100 -4.70 16.49 6.93
CA ALA A 100 -4.74 17.85 7.44
C ALA A 100 -5.83 18.05 8.50
N ARG A 101 -6.85 17.19 8.51
CA ARG A 101 -7.83 17.12 9.59
C ARG A 101 -7.18 16.49 10.83
N ARG A 102 -6.25 17.23 11.42
CA ARG A 102 -5.71 16.98 12.76
C ARG A 102 -6.89 16.93 13.74
N PRO A 103 -7.10 15.82 14.47
CA PRO A 103 -8.10 15.80 15.53
C PRO A 103 -7.72 16.86 16.58
N PRO A 104 -8.68 17.63 17.12
CA PRO A 104 -8.40 18.58 18.18
C PRO A 104 -7.74 17.82 19.33
N ALA A 105 -6.57 18.30 19.76
CA ALA A 105 -5.87 17.72 20.89
C ALA A 105 -6.83 17.69 22.09
N LEU A 106 -7.00 16.52 22.68
CA LEU A 106 -7.52 16.43 24.04
C LEU A 106 -6.38 16.92 24.93
N GLU A 107 -6.53 18.14 25.44
CA GLU A 107 -5.81 18.58 26.65
C GLU A 107 -6.26 17.76 27.87
#